data_AF-A0A8I1WGN4-F1
#
_entry.id   AF-A0A8I1WGN4-F1
#
_cell.length_a   1.000
_cell.length_b   1.000
_cell.length_c   1.000
_cell.angle_alpha   90.00
_cell.angle_beta   90.00
_cell.angle_gamma   90.00
#
_symmetry.space_group_name_H-M   'P 1'
#
loop_
_entity.id
_entity.type
_entity.pdbx_description
1 polymer ?
#
loop_
_entity_poly.entity_id
_entity_poly.type
_entity_poly.pdbx_seq_one_letter_code
_entity_poly.pdbx_strand_id
1 'polypeptide(L)'
;MKTKQLHFTYEPLNLTRLMLQIYLENKYHGNEDYSKSVRFALFEFMRSLEDQELEEILSKYVAKDKIEYITLDDKDCEGITHYIMQTKRYNDLVFMYQKKGYSGLGVADNTDKTFYNCDFAHHWQTVGLILRKKYGDYGKAFDEIMYLNKKEYNGISSEELDKLILNTFQLVGESKTIENYLKDR
;
A
#
# COMPACT_ATOMS: atom_id res chain seq x y z
N MET A 1 -53.64 -23.93 3.45
CA MET A 1 -52.25 -23.78 2.94
C MET A 1 -51.33 -23.60 4.13
N LYS A 2 -50.38 -24.51 4.38
CA LYS A 2 -49.33 -24.30 5.38
C LYS A 2 -48.16 -23.61 4.69
N THR A 3 -47.88 -22.37 5.08
CA THR A 3 -46.70 -21.64 4.62
C THR A 3 -45.47 -22.36 5.17
N LYS A 4 -44.69 -23.01 4.30
CA LYS A 4 -43.36 -23.51 4.66
C LYS A 4 -42.44 -22.29 4.75
N GLN A 5 -42.03 -21.90 5.95
CA GLN A 5 -40.89 -21.01 6.11
C GLN A 5 -39.63 -21.80 5.72
N LEU A 6 -38.98 -21.36 4.65
CA LEU A 6 -37.62 -21.77 4.34
C LEU A 6 -36.69 -20.99 5.27
N HIS A 7 -36.05 -21.68 6.21
CA HIS A 7 -34.94 -21.09 6.95
C HIS A 7 -33.70 -21.18 6.06
N PHE A 8 -33.30 -20.06 5.46
CA PHE A 8 -31.98 -19.93 4.86
C PHE A 8 -30.97 -19.79 6.01
N THR A 9 -30.21 -20.85 6.29
CA THR A 9 -29.03 -20.78 7.16
C THR A 9 -27.91 -20.17 6.34
N TYR A 10 -27.83 -18.84 6.35
CA TYR A 10 -26.69 -18.14 5.79
C TYR A 10 -25.75 -17.73 6.94
N GLU A 11 -24.46 -18.03 6.79
CA GLU A 11 -23.38 -17.63 7.71
C GLU A 11 -22.95 -16.18 7.41
N PRO A 12 -23.45 -15.13 8.09
CA PRO A 12 -23.44 -13.74 7.60
C PRO A 12 -22.07 -13.23 7.13
N LEU A 13 -20.98 -13.62 7.80
CA LEU A 13 -19.61 -13.24 7.42
C LEU A 13 -19.20 -13.76 6.04
N ASN A 14 -19.66 -14.96 5.66
CA ASN A 14 -19.41 -15.48 4.33
C ASN A 14 -20.10 -14.64 3.23
N LEU A 15 -21.24 -13.99 3.53
CA LEU A 15 -22.01 -13.23 2.52
C LEU A 15 -21.28 -11.95 2.30
N THR A 16 -20.94 -11.32 3.41
CA THR A 16 -20.12 -10.14 3.43
C THR A 16 -18.84 -10.36 2.64
N ARG A 17 -18.10 -11.47 2.86
CA ARG A 17 -16.92 -11.80 2.05
C ARG A 17 -17.22 -11.91 0.56
N LEU A 18 -18.25 -12.68 0.20
CA LEU A 18 -18.62 -12.90 -1.19
C LEU A 18 -19.01 -11.60 -1.88
N MET A 19 -19.85 -10.79 -1.24
CA MET A 19 -20.31 -9.50 -1.76
C MET A 19 -19.15 -8.51 -1.89
N LEU A 20 -18.25 -8.46 -0.90
CA LEU A 20 -17.02 -7.67 -0.98
C LEU A 20 -16.11 -8.13 -2.12
N GLN A 21 -15.93 -9.44 -2.31
CA GLN A 21 -15.13 -9.97 -3.41
C GLN A 21 -15.72 -9.55 -4.76
N ILE A 22 -17.02 -9.74 -4.97
CA ILE A 22 -17.73 -9.33 -6.19
C ILE A 22 -17.55 -7.82 -6.43
N TYR A 23 -17.77 -7.00 -5.40
CA TYR A 23 -17.59 -5.55 -5.49
C TYR A 23 -16.15 -5.16 -5.86
N LEU A 24 -15.15 -5.78 -5.20
CA LEU A 24 -13.74 -5.49 -5.45
C LEU A 24 -13.29 -5.92 -6.84
N GLU A 25 -13.77 -7.07 -7.32
CA GLU A 25 -13.54 -7.52 -8.69
C GLU A 25 -14.13 -6.52 -9.68
N ASN A 26 -15.38 -6.07 -9.50
CA ASN A 26 -16.01 -5.12 -10.40
C ASN A 26 -15.33 -3.74 -10.40
N LYS A 27 -14.88 -3.25 -9.24
CA LYS A 27 -14.34 -1.88 -9.11
C LYS A 27 -12.83 -1.78 -9.36
N TYR A 28 -12.05 -2.78 -8.95
CA TYR A 28 -10.59 -2.73 -8.93
C TYR A 28 -9.91 -3.66 -9.93
N HIS A 29 -10.52 -4.78 -10.32
CA HIS A 29 -9.86 -5.69 -11.27
C HIS A 29 -9.69 -5.01 -12.64
N GLY A 30 -8.47 -4.99 -13.16
CA GLY A 30 -8.16 -4.35 -14.44
C GLY A 30 -8.22 -2.81 -14.44
N ASN A 31 -8.83 -2.18 -13.43
CA ASN A 31 -8.97 -0.73 -13.37
C ASN A 31 -7.61 -0.01 -13.16
N GLU A 32 -7.18 0.75 -14.15
CA GLU A 32 -5.89 1.46 -14.15
C GLU A 32 -5.88 2.77 -13.34
N ASP A 33 -7.05 3.25 -12.91
CA ASP A 33 -7.16 4.38 -11.98
C ASP A 33 -6.51 4.05 -10.62
N TYR A 34 -6.37 2.76 -10.32
CA TYR A 34 -5.69 2.27 -9.12
C TYR A 34 -4.35 1.61 -9.47
N SER A 35 -3.31 1.96 -8.71
CA SER A 35 -1.99 1.34 -8.86
C SER A 35 -2.06 -0.19 -8.68
N LYS A 36 -1.16 -0.92 -9.35
CA LYS A 36 -1.14 -2.40 -9.24
C LYS A 36 -0.88 -2.85 -7.79
N SER A 37 -0.09 -2.10 -7.02
CA SER A 37 0.14 -2.40 -5.60
C SER A 37 -1.13 -2.31 -4.75
N VAL A 38 -1.97 -1.28 -4.96
CA VAL A 38 -3.26 -1.12 -4.28
C VAL A 38 -4.19 -2.27 -4.62
N ARG A 39 -4.30 -2.61 -5.91
CA ARG A 39 -5.14 -3.70 -6.39
C ARG A 39 -4.70 -5.05 -5.82
N PHE A 40 -3.42 -5.38 -5.94
CA PHE A 40 -2.89 -6.65 -5.41
C PHE A 40 -2.96 -6.74 -3.90
N ALA A 41 -2.76 -5.64 -3.17
CA ALA A 41 -2.94 -5.61 -1.74
C ALA A 41 -4.39 -5.91 -1.33
N LEU A 42 -5.39 -5.38 -2.05
CA LEU A 42 -6.82 -5.67 -1.78
C LEU A 42 -7.13 -7.15 -1.98
N PHE A 43 -6.74 -7.73 -3.12
CA PHE A 43 -7.00 -9.14 -3.39
C PHE A 43 -6.26 -10.08 -2.42
N GLU A 44 -5.01 -9.76 -2.08
CA GLU A 44 -4.22 -10.54 -1.11
C GLU A 44 -4.79 -10.42 0.31
N PHE A 45 -5.27 -9.23 0.69
CA PHE A 45 -5.95 -9.01 1.96
C PHE A 45 -7.21 -9.88 2.07
N MET A 46 -8.05 -9.85 1.03
CA MET A 46 -9.30 -10.64 0.97
C MET A 46 -9.05 -12.15 0.96
N ARG A 47 -8.02 -12.62 0.25
CA ARG A 47 -7.64 -14.04 0.17
C ARG A 47 -7.33 -14.65 1.54
N SER A 48 -6.84 -13.82 2.46
CA SER A 48 -6.38 -14.22 3.80
C SER A 48 -7.18 -13.58 4.94
N LEU A 49 -8.40 -13.10 4.65
CA LEU A 49 -9.24 -12.40 5.63
C LEU A 49 -9.94 -13.37 6.58
N GLU A 50 -9.48 -13.38 7.83
CA GLU A 50 -10.05 -14.18 8.92
C GLU A 50 -11.37 -13.59 9.45
N ASP A 51 -12.22 -14.43 10.04
CA ASP A 51 -13.55 -14.04 10.54
C ASP A 51 -13.45 -12.95 11.60
N GLN A 52 -12.51 -13.11 12.53
CA GLN A 52 -12.28 -12.13 13.60
C GLN A 52 -11.89 -10.74 13.04
N GLU A 53 -10.98 -10.70 12.06
CA GLU A 53 -10.56 -9.43 11.46
C GLU A 53 -11.71 -8.78 10.69
N LEU A 54 -12.53 -9.57 9.99
CA LEU A 54 -13.72 -9.07 9.32
C LEU A 54 -14.74 -8.50 10.33
N GLU A 55 -15.01 -9.21 11.42
CA GLU A 55 -15.91 -8.73 12.49
C GLU A 55 -15.44 -7.40 13.08
N GLU A 56 -14.14 -7.25 13.33
CA GLU A 56 -13.56 -6.00 13.81
C GLU A 56 -13.73 -4.85 12.82
N ILE A 57 -13.56 -5.11 11.53
CA ILE A 57 -13.75 -4.12 10.46
C ILE A 57 -15.21 -3.70 10.38
N LEU A 58 -16.14 -4.67 10.39
CA LEU A 58 -17.58 -4.40 10.36
C LEU A 58 -18.03 -3.61 11.58
N SER A 59 -17.53 -3.98 12.76
CA SER A 59 -17.81 -3.27 14.02
C SER A 59 -17.36 -1.80 13.95
N LYS A 60 -16.17 -1.55 13.37
CA LYS A 60 -15.66 -0.18 13.17
C LYS A 60 -16.50 0.60 12.18
N TYR A 61 -16.86 0.00 11.05
CA TYR A 61 -17.74 0.61 10.04
C TYR A 61 -19.08 1.01 10.65
N VAL A 62 -19.77 0.06 11.29
CA VAL A 62 -21.07 0.28 11.92
C VAL A 62 -21.03 1.38 12.98
N ALA A 63 -20.03 1.33 13.87
CA ALA A 63 -19.94 2.27 14.98
C ALA A 63 -19.61 3.70 14.53
N LYS A 64 -18.66 3.86 13.60
CA LYS A 64 -18.20 5.18 13.16
C LYS A 64 -19.15 5.85 12.17
N ASP A 65 -19.72 5.07 11.26
CA ASP A 65 -20.60 5.58 10.22
C ASP A 65 -22.08 5.55 10.65
N LYS A 66 -22.35 5.05 11.87
CA LYS A 66 -23.68 4.96 12.50
C LYS A 66 -24.67 4.19 11.62
N ILE A 67 -24.22 3.05 11.11
CA ILE A 67 -25.02 2.18 10.25
C ILE A 67 -26.02 1.41 11.10
N GLU A 68 -27.30 1.49 10.74
CA GLU A 68 -28.36 0.77 11.47
C GLU A 68 -28.46 -0.71 11.02
N TYR A 69 -28.30 -0.96 9.72
CA TYR A 69 -28.30 -2.29 9.13
C TYR A 69 -27.38 -2.31 7.90
N ILE A 70 -26.68 -3.43 7.71
CA ILE A 70 -25.86 -3.69 6.53
C ILE A 70 -26.73 -4.42 5.50
N THR A 71 -26.93 -3.82 4.33
CA THR A 71 -27.65 -4.38 3.18
C THR A 71 -26.72 -5.09 2.20
N LEU A 72 -25.41 -4.84 2.28
CA LEU A 72 -24.39 -5.30 1.33
C LEU A 72 -24.61 -4.79 -0.10
N ASP A 73 -25.21 -3.60 -0.23
CA ASP A 73 -25.17 -2.84 -1.48
C ASP A 73 -23.77 -2.27 -1.76
N ASP A 74 -23.61 -1.61 -2.91
CA ASP A 74 -22.32 -1.03 -3.31
C ASP A 74 -21.81 0.02 -2.31
N LYS A 75 -22.70 0.75 -1.62
CA LYS A 75 -22.31 1.77 -0.64
C LYS A 75 -21.75 1.12 0.62
N ASP A 76 -22.40 0.06 1.10
CA ASP A 76 -21.87 -0.72 2.21
C ASP A 76 -20.54 -1.37 1.86
N CYS A 77 -20.42 -1.95 0.66
CA CYS A 77 -19.17 -2.57 0.22
C CYS A 77 -18.05 -1.53 0.07
N GLU A 78 -18.37 -0.32 -0.40
CA GLU A 78 -17.44 0.81 -0.45
C GLU A 78 -16.98 1.23 0.94
N GLY A 79 -17.92 1.41 1.88
CA GLY A 79 -17.63 1.77 3.26
C GLY A 79 -16.73 0.74 3.93
N ILE A 80 -17.09 -0.54 3.85
CA ILE A 80 -16.29 -1.63 4.43
C ILE A 80 -14.88 -1.69 3.79
N THR A 81 -14.79 -1.53 2.46
CA THR A 81 -13.50 -1.46 1.75
C THR A 81 -12.65 -0.28 2.24
N HIS A 82 -13.25 0.88 2.48
CA HIS A 82 -12.56 2.02 3.06
C HIS A 82 -11.95 1.69 4.43
N TYR A 83 -12.68 0.98 5.28
CA TYR A 83 -12.15 0.51 6.57
C TYR A 83 -11.06 -0.55 6.43
N ILE A 84 -11.16 -1.46 5.46
CA ILE A 84 -10.06 -2.38 5.10
C ILE A 84 -8.79 -1.59 4.77
N MET A 85 -8.91 -0.56 3.93
CA MET A 85 -7.77 0.23 3.46
C MET A 85 -7.09 1.05 4.57
N GLN A 86 -7.76 1.27 5.70
CA GLN A 86 -7.16 1.90 6.88
C GLN A 86 -6.39 0.93 7.79
N THR A 87 -6.53 -0.38 7.59
CA THR A 87 -5.87 -1.36 8.45
C THR A 87 -4.36 -1.34 8.24
N LYS A 88 -3.60 -1.62 9.32
CA LYS A 88 -2.14 -1.77 9.23
C LYS A 88 -1.75 -2.89 8.27
N ARG A 89 -2.45 -4.02 8.31
CA ARG A 89 -2.18 -5.19 7.45
C ARG A 89 -2.33 -4.83 5.97
N TYR A 90 -3.38 -4.10 5.60
CA TYR A 90 -3.54 -3.62 4.24
C TYR A 90 -2.38 -2.69 3.80
N ASN A 91 -2.06 -1.69 4.63
CA ASN A 91 -0.98 -0.75 4.30
C ASN A 91 0.39 -1.44 4.18
N ASP A 92 0.64 -2.45 5.00
CA ASP A 92 1.84 -3.29 4.93
C ASP A 92 1.90 -4.09 3.61
N LEU A 93 0.76 -4.62 3.14
CA LEU A 93 0.66 -5.28 1.84
C LEU A 93 0.91 -4.31 0.68
N VAL A 94 0.33 -3.10 0.73
CA VAL A 94 0.57 -2.06 -0.30
C VAL A 94 2.07 -1.74 -0.37
N PHE A 95 2.70 -1.48 0.77
CA PHE A 95 4.13 -1.18 0.82
C PHE A 95 4.99 -2.34 0.31
N MET A 96 4.64 -3.58 0.65
CA MET A 96 5.31 -4.77 0.10
C MET A 96 5.22 -4.81 -1.43
N TYR A 97 4.04 -4.60 -2.02
CA TYR A 97 3.89 -4.61 -3.48
C TYR A 97 4.54 -3.41 -4.16
N GLN A 98 4.55 -2.24 -3.52
CA GLN A 98 5.33 -1.09 -3.97
C GLN A 98 6.80 -1.46 -4.07
N LYS A 99 7.37 -2.08 -3.04
CA LYS A 99 8.76 -2.57 -3.02
C LYS A 99 9.08 -3.64 -4.07
N LYS A 100 8.06 -4.33 -4.60
CA LYS A 100 8.17 -5.28 -5.71
C LYS A 100 8.08 -4.60 -7.09
N GLY A 101 7.92 -3.28 -7.15
CA GLY A 101 7.86 -2.51 -8.40
C GLY A 101 6.46 -2.37 -9.00
N TYR A 102 5.40 -2.76 -8.30
CA TYR A 102 4.01 -2.66 -8.78
C TYR A 102 3.41 -1.24 -8.67
N SER A 103 4.23 -0.24 -8.39
CA SER A 103 3.85 1.18 -8.45
C SER A 103 4.78 2.00 -9.32
N GLY A 104 5.55 1.33 -10.19
CA GLY A 104 6.58 1.98 -10.98
C GLY A 104 7.88 2.12 -10.20
N LEU A 105 8.61 3.19 -10.52
CA LEU A 105 9.92 3.52 -9.96
C LEU A 105 9.75 4.37 -8.69
N GLY A 106 10.58 4.13 -7.69
CA GLY A 106 10.53 4.95 -6.48
C GLY A 106 11.55 4.57 -5.40
N VAL A 107 11.45 5.27 -4.27
CA VAL A 107 12.26 5.04 -3.07
C VAL A 107 11.34 4.63 -1.93
N ALA A 108 11.58 3.46 -1.35
CA ALA A 108 10.89 2.98 -0.17
C ALA A 108 11.66 3.38 1.09
N ASP A 109 11.02 4.15 1.98
CA ASP A 109 11.50 4.46 3.33
C ASP A 109 11.01 3.37 4.28
N ASN A 110 11.93 2.51 4.72
CA ASN A 110 11.58 1.35 5.54
C ASN A 110 11.27 1.71 7.01
N THR A 111 11.56 2.95 7.44
CA THR A 111 11.33 3.35 8.84
C THR A 111 9.86 3.55 9.14
N ASP A 112 9.11 4.12 8.20
CA ASP A 112 7.67 4.37 8.34
C ASP A 112 6.81 3.81 7.21
N LYS A 113 7.42 3.00 6.32
CA LYS A 113 6.75 2.32 5.22
C LYS A 113 6.14 3.28 4.19
N THR A 114 6.77 4.43 3.97
CA THR A 114 6.37 5.36 2.91
C THR A 114 7.07 5.04 1.60
N PHE A 115 6.32 5.03 0.50
CA PHE A 115 6.88 4.93 -0.84
C PHE A 115 6.81 6.26 -1.58
N TYR A 116 7.93 6.70 -2.15
CA TYR A 116 8.06 7.93 -2.91
C TYR A 116 8.27 7.60 -4.37
N ASN A 117 7.25 7.83 -5.21
CA ASN A 117 7.36 7.66 -6.65
C ASN A 117 8.40 8.63 -7.22
N CYS A 118 9.18 8.17 -8.20
CA CYS A 118 10.12 9.00 -8.95
C CYS A 118 10.21 8.54 -10.39
N ASP A 119 10.74 9.39 -11.28
CA ASP A 119 10.96 9.00 -12.67
C ASP A 119 12.26 8.19 -12.83
N PHE A 120 12.49 7.72 -14.05
CA PHE A 120 13.75 7.07 -14.43
C PHE A 120 14.95 7.98 -14.12
N ALA A 121 15.98 7.39 -13.50
CA ALA A 121 17.18 8.08 -13.03
C ALA A 121 16.99 9.12 -11.91
N HIS A 122 15.81 9.22 -11.29
CA HIS A 122 15.52 10.18 -10.21
C HIS A 122 15.58 9.59 -8.79
N HIS A 123 15.97 8.32 -8.62
CA HIS A 123 16.08 7.68 -7.30
C HIS A 123 16.96 8.45 -6.31
N TRP A 124 18.15 8.84 -6.75
CA TRP A 124 19.11 9.53 -5.87
C TRP A 124 18.66 10.93 -5.49
N GLN A 125 18.06 11.66 -6.44
CA GLN A 125 17.43 12.96 -6.17
C GLN A 125 16.29 12.82 -5.15
N THR A 126 15.51 11.74 -5.26
CA THR A 126 14.40 11.43 -4.36
C THR A 126 14.89 11.12 -2.94
N VAL A 127 15.98 10.34 -2.80
CA VAL A 127 16.65 10.15 -1.49
C VAL A 127 17.01 11.50 -0.86
N GLY A 128 17.64 12.40 -1.62
CA GLY A 128 17.97 13.74 -1.13
C GLY A 128 16.73 14.55 -0.70
N LEU A 129 15.63 14.49 -1.46
CA LEU A 129 14.36 15.13 -1.09
C LEU A 129 13.80 14.57 0.23
N ILE A 130 13.85 13.25 0.41
CA ILE A 130 13.38 12.61 1.64
C ILE A 130 14.27 13.02 2.82
N LEU A 131 15.59 12.97 2.66
CA LEU A 131 16.54 13.38 3.70
C LEU A 131 16.31 14.83 4.14
N ARG A 132 16.16 15.76 3.20
CA ARG A 132 15.86 17.17 3.51
C ARG A 132 14.54 17.37 4.24
N LYS A 133 13.52 16.57 3.91
CA LYS A 133 12.18 16.72 4.50
C LYS A 133 12.06 16.05 5.87
N LYS A 134 12.68 14.89 6.06
CA LYS A 134 12.47 14.02 7.24
C LYS A 134 13.68 13.90 8.16
N TYR A 135 14.89 14.00 7.62
CA TYR A 135 16.14 13.68 8.33
C TYR A 135 17.02 14.92 8.46
N GLY A 136 16.49 15.98 9.10
CA GLY A 136 17.07 17.32 9.24
C GLY A 136 18.57 17.48 8.94
N ASP A 137 19.42 17.13 9.90
CA ASP A 137 20.88 17.31 9.77
C ASP A 137 21.52 16.43 8.70
N TYR A 138 20.99 15.21 8.48
CA TYR A 138 21.42 14.35 7.37
C TYR A 138 21.03 14.92 6.00
N GLY A 139 19.93 15.68 5.90
CA GLY A 139 19.57 16.41 4.70
C GLY A 139 20.59 17.49 4.33
N LYS A 140 21.05 18.26 5.33
CA LYS A 140 22.11 19.27 5.12
C LYS A 140 23.45 18.60 4.82
N ALA A 141 23.79 17.54 5.55
CA ALA A 141 25.02 16.79 5.31
C ALA A 141 25.02 16.18 3.90
N PHE A 142 23.89 15.66 3.42
CA PHE A 142 23.75 15.17 2.05
C PHE A 142 24.09 16.24 1.02
N ASP A 143 23.57 17.47 1.17
CA ASP A 143 23.85 18.53 0.21
C ASP A 143 25.34 18.91 0.19
N GLU A 144 25.94 19.01 1.37
CA GLU A 144 27.33 19.43 1.57
C GLU A 144 28.34 18.36 1.14
N ILE A 145 28.05 17.09 1.42
CA ILE A 145 28.90 15.96 1.07
C ILE A 145 28.76 15.65 -0.43
N MET A 146 27.54 15.55 -0.96
CA MET A 146 27.33 15.10 -2.34
C MET A 146 27.56 16.19 -3.38
N TYR A 147 27.15 17.44 -3.15
CA TYR A 147 27.29 18.51 -4.16
C TYR A 147 28.58 19.32 -4.01
N LEU A 148 29.14 19.41 -2.79
CA LEU A 148 30.40 20.12 -2.55
C LEU A 148 31.59 19.18 -2.34
N ASN A 149 31.39 17.86 -2.50
CA ASN A 149 32.41 16.82 -2.43
C ASN A 149 33.21 16.85 -1.11
N LYS A 150 32.52 17.16 0.00
CA LYS A 150 33.10 17.14 1.36
C LYS A 150 33.10 15.73 1.91
N LYS A 151 34.06 15.41 2.78
CA LYS A 151 34.11 14.10 3.47
C LYS A 151 33.27 14.06 4.75
N GLU A 152 32.94 15.22 5.30
CA GLU A 152 32.21 15.38 6.56
C GLU A 152 31.48 16.73 6.57
N TYR A 153 30.34 16.79 7.24
CA TYR A 153 29.63 18.03 7.55
C TYR A 153 28.97 17.95 8.94
N ASN A 154 29.28 18.91 9.81
CA ASN A 154 28.74 18.99 11.18
C ASN A 154 28.84 17.67 11.98
N GLY A 155 29.99 16.98 11.90
CA GLY A 155 30.22 15.71 12.59
C GLY A 155 29.63 14.48 11.91
N ILE A 156 28.87 14.63 10.82
CA ILE A 156 28.37 13.51 10.00
C ILE A 156 29.36 13.25 8.87
N SER A 157 29.95 12.06 8.88
CA SER A 157 30.86 11.62 7.81
C SER A 157 30.10 11.09 6.59
N SER A 158 30.76 11.08 5.43
CA SER A 158 30.22 10.45 4.22
C SER A 158 29.86 8.97 4.44
N GLU A 159 30.70 8.22 5.17
CA GLU A 159 30.44 6.81 5.46
C GLU A 159 29.21 6.60 6.36
N GLU A 160 28.99 7.51 7.32
CA GLU A 160 27.82 7.48 8.18
C GLU A 160 26.55 7.79 7.38
N LEU A 161 26.60 8.81 6.53
CA LEU A 161 25.50 9.17 5.65
C LEU A 161 25.14 8.01 4.71
N ASP A 162 26.13 7.37 4.08
CA ASP A 162 25.91 6.22 3.21
C ASP A 162 25.29 5.05 3.96
N LYS A 163 25.77 4.74 5.18
CA LYS A 163 25.17 3.70 6.03
C LYS A 163 23.72 4.00 6.37
N LEU A 164 23.39 5.26 6.69
CA LEU A 164 22.01 5.65 6.93
C LEU A 164 21.16 5.39 5.69
N ILE A 165 21.61 5.85 4.52
CA ILE A 165 20.86 5.72 3.26
C ILE A 165 20.63 4.25 2.92
N LEU A 166 21.68 3.43 2.97
CA LEU A 166 21.62 2.00 2.62
C LEU A 166 20.76 1.18 3.58
N ASN A 167 20.69 1.56 4.87
CA ASN A 167 19.89 0.85 5.86
C ASN A 167 18.44 1.33 5.92
N THR A 168 18.19 2.59 5.53
CA THR A 168 16.87 3.23 5.62
C THR A 168 16.07 3.03 4.34
N PHE A 169 16.70 3.26 3.19
CA PHE A 169 16.02 3.35 1.91
C PHE A 169 16.26 2.13 1.04
N GLN A 170 15.22 1.73 0.30
CA GLN A 170 15.35 0.78 -0.80
C GLN A 170 14.98 1.47 -2.11
N LEU A 171 15.91 1.45 -3.07
CA LEU A 171 15.67 1.95 -4.43
C LEU A 171 14.92 0.88 -5.22
N VAL A 172 13.75 1.23 -5.74
CA VAL A 172 12.83 0.27 -6.35
C VAL A 172 12.69 0.56 -7.84
N GLY A 173 13.02 -0.44 -8.65
CA GLY A 173 12.77 -0.49 -10.07
C GLY A 173 11.32 -0.82 -10.39
N GLU A 174 10.84 -0.44 -11.57
CA GLU A 174 9.53 -0.90 -12.06
C GLU A 174 9.57 -2.40 -12.37
N SER A 175 8.51 -3.13 -12.00
CA SER A 175 8.32 -4.51 -12.43
C SER A 175 7.95 -4.53 -13.92
N LYS A 176 8.90 -4.90 -14.78
CA LYS A 176 8.63 -5.13 -16.21
C LYS A 176 8.18 -6.58 -16.46
N THR A 177 7.21 -6.77 -17.34
CA THR A 177 6.87 -8.13 -17.81
C THR A 177 7.95 -8.63 -18.77
N ILE A 178 8.03 -9.94 -19.00
CA ILE A 178 9.05 -10.51 -19.87
C ILE A 178 8.91 -10.02 -21.32
N GLU A 179 7.68 -9.73 -21.77
CA GLU A 179 7.39 -9.17 -23.09
C GLU A 179 8.01 -7.78 -23.27
N ASN A 180 8.13 -7.00 -22.20
CA ASN A 180 8.77 -5.68 -22.28
C ASN A 180 10.28 -5.79 -22.58
N TYR A 181 10.93 -6.91 -22.23
CA TYR A 181 12.33 -7.17 -22.58
C TYR A 181 12.50 -7.78 -23.98
N LEU A 182 11.41 -8.26 -24.58
CA LEU A 182 11.41 -8.88 -25.91
C LEU A 182 11.11 -7.87 -27.04
N LYS A 183 10.56 -6.69 -26.72
CA LYS A 183 10.28 -5.63 -27.70
C LYS A 183 11.51 -4.83 -28.15
N ASP A 184 12.61 -4.90 -27.40
CA ASP A 184 13.87 -4.23 -27.72
C ASP A 184 14.82 -5.14 -28.54
N ARG A 185 14.28 -6.09 -29.32
CA ARG A 185 15.02 -6.94 -30.26
C ARG A 185 14.49 -6.84 -31.68
#